data_AF-A0A2B7YZ01-F1
#
_entry.id   AF-A0A2B7YZ01-F1
#
_cell.length_a   1.000
_cell.length_b   1.000
_cell.length_c   1.000
_cell.angle_alpha   90.00
_cell.angle_beta   90.00
_cell.angle_gamma   90.00
#
_symmetry.space_group_name_H-M   'P 1'
#
loop_
_entity.id
_entity.type
_entity.pdbx_description
1 polymer ?
#
loop_
_entity_poly.entity_id
_entity_poly.type
_entity_poly.pdbx_seq_one_letter_code
_entity_poly.pdbx_strand_id
1 'polypeptide(L)'
;MKNDNAELLNLKEFKEKISEVSKSDKESFIESDMEIINFDKVKEKYGTTKSLSEFPSSNDGLYIDFNKKIIFIEFKNAKAELIKEYELGKKNYDSVCVLSDILNISVKKIREKTKYILVYSLEKNSKIELGAILARKSNDNSNLESKRKNCFGQKKFLNYLYYDVEALNDKEFKEKYLGKEII
;
A
#
# COMPACT_ATOMS: atom_id res chain seq x y z
N MET A 1 17.14 8.71 -31.19
CA MET A 1 16.21 9.01 -30.07
C MET A 1 17.06 9.11 -28.82
N LYS A 2 17.09 10.29 -28.18
CA LYS A 2 17.76 10.45 -26.90
C LYS A 2 17.05 9.52 -25.90
N ASN A 3 17.83 8.90 -25.03
CA ASN A 3 17.32 7.99 -24.03
C ASN A 3 16.67 8.84 -22.93
N ASP A 4 15.38 9.13 -23.06
CA ASP A 4 14.61 9.98 -22.13
C ASP A 4 14.50 9.38 -20.71
N ASN A 5 15.14 8.23 -20.46
CA ASN A 5 15.25 7.55 -19.17
C ASN A 5 16.20 8.24 -18.16
N ALA A 6 16.71 9.45 -18.44
CA ALA A 6 17.62 10.17 -17.55
C ALA A 6 16.89 10.96 -16.44
N GLU A 7 15.57 11.19 -16.56
CA GLU A 7 14.74 11.81 -15.52
C GLU A 7 13.92 10.77 -14.73
N LEU A 8 14.50 9.58 -14.50
CA LEU A 8 13.92 8.63 -13.56
C LEU A 8 14.01 9.21 -12.15
N LEU A 9 12.86 9.41 -11.52
CA LEU A 9 12.78 9.82 -10.12
C LEU A 9 13.63 8.86 -9.28
N ASN A 10 14.70 9.34 -8.66
CA ASN A 10 15.52 8.52 -7.78
C ASN A 10 14.73 8.23 -6.51
N LEU A 11 13.89 7.18 -6.53
CA LEU A 11 12.96 6.85 -5.44
C LEU A 11 13.62 6.83 -4.06
N LYS A 12 14.93 6.53 -4.00
CA LYS A 12 15.71 6.52 -2.75
C LYS A 12 15.77 7.87 -2.04
N GLU A 13 15.59 8.99 -2.73
CA GLU A 13 15.58 10.33 -2.11
C GLU A 13 14.32 10.57 -1.28
N PHE A 14 13.25 9.80 -1.51
CA PHE A 14 12.00 9.87 -0.76
C PHE A 14 11.94 8.83 0.38
N LYS A 15 13.08 8.26 0.76
CA LYS A 15 13.12 7.35 1.91
C LYS A 15 12.81 8.11 3.20
N GLU A 16 11.88 7.56 3.96
CA GLU A 16 11.50 8.05 5.28
C GLU A 16 11.21 6.88 6.21
N LYS A 17 11.39 7.12 7.51
CA LYS A 17 11.02 6.15 8.54
C LYS A 17 9.54 5.80 8.43
N ILE A 18 9.19 4.54 8.70
CA ILE A 18 7.78 4.12 8.77
C ILE A 18 7.01 4.96 9.79
N SER A 19 7.63 5.41 10.90
CA SER A 19 6.99 6.36 11.83
C SER A 19 6.53 7.65 11.16
N GLU A 20 7.23 8.13 10.12
CA GLU A 20 6.86 9.33 9.38
C GLU A 20 5.81 9.04 8.30
N VAL A 21 5.99 7.96 7.55
CA VAL A 21 5.08 7.57 6.44
C VAL A 21 3.71 7.14 6.96
N SER A 22 3.65 6.55 8.15
CA SER A 22 2.40 6.04 8.75
C SER A 22 1.65 7.08 9.60
N LYS A 23 2.03 8.36 9.56
CA LYS A 23 1.39 9.39 10.40
C LYS A 23 -0.10 9.54 10.13
N SER A 24 -0.89 9.57 11.20
CA SER A 24 -2.31 9.87 11.21
C SER A 24 -2.58 10.89 12.31
N ASP A 25 -3.22 12.01 12.00
CA ASP A 25 -3.53 13.09 12.97
C ASP A 25 -2.32 13.55 13.81
N LYS A 26 -1.13 13.61 13.19
CA LYS A 26 0.18 14.02 13.75
C LYS A 26 0.89 12.97 14.63
N GLU A 27 0.29 11.82 14.87
CA GLU A 27 0.90 10.70 15.59
C GLU A 27 1.30 9.58 14.62
N SER A 28 2.42 8.91 14.86
CA SER A 28 2.82 7.75 14.06
C SER A 28 1.89 6.57 14.34
N PHE A 29 1.32 5.96 13.30
CA PHE A 29 0.53 4.75 13.48
C PHE A 29 1.42 3.52 13.75
N ILE A 30 2.57 3.44 13.10
CA ILE A 30 3.56 2.38 13.28
C ILE A 30 4.89 2.99 13.71
N GLU A 31 5.28 2.76 14.96
CA GLU A 31 6.59 3.17 15.46
C GLU A 31 7.70 2.23 14.95
N SER A 32 8.57 2.74 14.08
CA SER A 32 9.71 2.03 13.52
C SER A 32 10.67 2.95 12.78
N ASP A 33 11.97 2.78 13.03
CA ASP A 33 13.07 3.46 12.33
C ASP A 33 13.38 2.89 10.94
N MET A 34 12.80 1.73 10.58
CA MET A 34 12.93 1.17 9.24
C MET A 34 12.45 2.17 8.19
N GLU A 35 13.27 2.39 7.16
CA GLU A 35 12.94 3.31 6.08
C GLU A 35 12.23 2.62 4.91
N ILE A 36 11.17 3.26 4.43
CA ILE A 36 10.50 2.92 3.17
C ILE A 36 10.40 4.19 2.31
N ILE A 37 10.05 4.04 1.04
CA ILE A 37 9.81 5.19 0.17
C ILE A 37 8.45 5.79 0.54
N ASN A 38 8.41 7.07 0.91
CA ASN A 38 7.18 7.82 1.08
C ASN A 38 6.56 8.07 -0.30
N PHE A 39 5.52 7.31 -0.63
CA PHE A 39 4.96 7.31 -1.97
C PHE A 39 3.98 8.49 -2.21
N ASP A 40 3.48 9.11 -1.13
CA ASP A 40 2.80 10.40 -1.23
C ASP A 40 3.76 11.49 -1.76
N LYS A 41 4.98 11.56 -1.23
CA LYS A 41 5.99 12.52 -1.72
C LYS A 41 6.44 12.22 -3.15
N VAL A 42 6.57 10.93 -3.51
CA VAL A 42 6.83 10.51 -4.90
C VAL A 42 5.72 11.02 -5.82
N LYS A 43 4.46 10.81 -5.42
CA LYS A 43 3.29 11.29 -6.17
C LYS A 43 3.26 12.82 -6.29
N GLU A 44 3.61 13.56 -5.23
CA GLU A 44 3.67 15.04 -5.27
C GLU A 44 4.72 15.53 -6.28
N LYS A 45 5.91 14.92 -6.24
CA LYS A 45 6.98 15.26 -7.18
C LYS A 45 6.59 14.90 -8.61
N TYR A 46 6.00 13.72 -8.81
CA TYR A 46 5.50 13.27 -10.10
C TYR A 46 4.46 14.24 -10.68
N GLY A 47 3.45 14.63 -9.89
CA GLY A 47 2.40 15.56 -10.31
C GLY A 47 2.95 16.93 -10.69
N THR A 48 3.90 17.43 -9.90
CA THR A 48 4.57 18.72 -10.16
C THR A 48 5.41 18.65 -11.43
N THR A 49 6.24 17.61 -11.62
CA THR A 49 7.09 17.46 -12.80
C THR A 49 6.28 17.30 -14.08
N LYS A 50 5.10 16.66 -14.01
CA LYS A 50 4.20 16.47 -15.16
C LYS A 50 3.20 17.63 -15.33
N SER A 51 3.26 18.67 -14.50
CA SER A 51 2.34 19.81 -14.52
C SER A 51 0.86 19.41 -14.49
N LEU A 52 0.51 18.44 -13.65
CA LEU A 52 -0.87 17.96 -13.55
C LEU A 52 -1.76 19.01 -12.86
N SER A 53 -2.97 19.22 -13.38
CA SER A 53 -3.98 20.08 -12.76
C SER A 53 -4.63 19.46 -11.53
N GLU A 54 -4.72 18.13 -11.49
CA GLU A 54 -5.18 17.34 -10.36
C GLU A 54 -4.18 16.22 -10.10
N PHE A 55 -3.76 16.07 -8.85
CA PHE A 55 -2.75 15.09 -8.49
C PHE A 55 -3.40 13.73 -8.25
N PRO A 56 -2.77 12.62 -8.71
CA PRO A 56 -3.27 11.29 -8.42
C PRO A 56 -3.33 11.03 -6.91
N SER A 57 -4.18 10.10 -6.49
CA SER A 57 -4.11 9.54 -5.15
C SER A 57 -2.94 8.58 -5.04
N SER A 58 -2.49 8.27 -3.82
CA SER A 58 -1.35 7.37 -3.60
C SER A 58 -1.58 6.46 -2.41
N ASN A 59 -1.01 5.27 -2.49
CA ASN A 59 -0.70 4.49 -1.29
C ASN A 59 0.38 5.24 -0.50
N ASP A 60 0.38 5.10 0.81
CA ASP A 60 1.28 5.91 1.65
C ASP A 60 2.76 5.52 1.45
N GLY A 61 3.05 4.22 1.35
CA GLY A 61 4.41 3.70 1.35
C GLY A 61 4.73 2.72 0.20
N LEU A 62 6.00 2.70 -0.20
CA LEU A 62 6.56 1.73 -1.14
C LEU A 62 7.84 1.12 -0.55
N TYR A 63 7.82 -0.19 -0.33
CA TYR A 63 8.99 -0.96 0.06
C TYR A 63 9.52 -1.76 -1.13
N ILE A 64 10.84 -1.75 -1.31
CA ILE A 64 11.53 -2.53 -2.34
C ILE A 64 12.56 -3.40 -1.64
N ASP A 65 12.38 -4.71 -1.70
CA ASP A 65 13.32 -5.66 -1.10
C ASP A 65 14.57 -5.86 -1.99
N PHE A 66 15.57 -6.56 -1.46
CA PHE A 66 16.82 -6.87 -2.18
C PHE A 66 16.60 -7.70 -3.45
N ASN A 67 15.52 -8.50 -3.50
CA ASN A 67 15.11 -9.28 -4.66
C ASN A 67 14.29 -8.45 -5.68
N LYS A 68 14.22 -7.13 -5.51
CA LYS A 68 13.41 -6.20 -6.33
C LYS A 68 11.91 -6.54 -6.32
N LYS A 69 11.42 -7.22 -5.28
CA LYS A 69 9.99 -7.31 -5.03
C LYS A 69 9.53 -5.99 -4.45
N ILE A 70 8.38 -5.55 -4.94
CA ILE A 70 7.81 -4.26 -4.62
C ILE A 70 6.60 -4.50 -3.73
N ILE A 71 6.47 -3.73 -2.67
CA ILE A 71 5.34 -3.81 -1.75
C ILE A 71 4.76 -2.41 -1.60
N PHE A 72 3.55 -2.20 -2.12
CA PHE A 72 2.76 -1.03 -1.76
C PHE A 72 2.12 -1.26 -0.39
N ILE A 73 2.18 -0.23 0.45
CA ILE A 73 1.67 -0.25 1.82
C ILE A 73 0.72 0.93 1.99
N GLU A 74 -0.49 0.64 2.46
CA GLU A 74 -1.48 1.63 2.87
C GLU A 74 -1.77 1.47 4.35
N PHE A 75 -1.64 2.55 5.12
CA PHE A 75 -1.89 2.61 6.56
C PHE A 75 -3.30 3.16 6.82
N LYS A 76 -4.07 2.46 7.66
CA LYS A 76 -5.40 2.89 8.10
C LYS A 76 -5.55 2.79 9.62
N ASN A 77 -5.28 3.92 10.27
CA ASN A 77 -5.57 4.11 11.69
C ASN A 77 -7.03 4.57 11.94
N ALA A 78 -8.00 3.83 11.40
CA ALA A 78 -9.42 4.15 11.50
C ALA A 78 -10.26 2.90 11.76
N LYS A 79 -11.50 3.07 12.22
CA LYS A 79 -12.48 1.98 12.29
C LYS A 79 -12.81 1.49 10.89
N ALA A 80 -13.04 0.19 10.75
CA ALA A 80 -13.23 -0.48 9.46
C ALA A 80 -14.48 0.00 8.72
N GLU A 81 -15.51 0.43 9.45
CA GLU A 81 -16.73 1.04 8.89
C GLU A 81 -16.47 2.39 8.20
N LEU A 82 -15.40 3.09 8.57
CA LEU A 82 -15.00 4.36 7.97
C LEU A 82 -14.04 4.17 6.78
N ILE A 83 -13.49 2.98 6.61
CA ILE A 83 -12.57 2.67 5.51
C ILE A 83 -13.38 2.41 4.24
N LYS A 84 -13.33 3.36 3.30
CA LYS A 84 -14.08 3.27 2.04
C LYS A 84 -13.31 2.51 0.97
N GLU A 85 -13.89 1.44 0.45
CA GLU A 85 -13.27 0.59 -0.60
C GLU A 85 -13.02 1.32 -1.93
N TYR A 86 -13.81 2.36 -2.21
CA TYR A 86 -13.62 3.22 -3.37
C TYR A 86 -12.33 4.04 -3.28
N GLU A 87 -12.08 4.67 -2.12
CA GLU A 87 -10.88 5.47 -1.87
C GLU A 87 -9.62 4.59 -1.93
N LEU A 88 -9.67 3.40 -1.31
CA LEU A 88 -8.61 2.40 -1.44
C LEU A 88 -8.39 1.99 -2.91
N GLY A 89 -9.48 1.85 -3.68
CA GLY A 89 -9.40 1.57 -5.11
C GLY A 89 -8.69 2.64 -5.89
N LYS A 90 -9.08 3.90 -5.72
CA LYS A 90 -8.43 5.04 -6.38
C LYS A 90 -6.94 5.07 -6.08
N LYS A 91 -6.55 4.98 -4.80
CA LYS A 91 -5.14 4.95 -4.37
C LYS A 91 -4.34 3.83 -5.06
N ASN A 92 -4.89 2.63 -5.14
CA ASN A 92 -4.22 1.49 -5.79
C ASN A 92 -4.03 1.67 -7.29
N TYR A 93 -5.08 2.11 -8.01
CA TYR A 93 -4.98 2.37 -9.44
C TYR A 93 -3.97 3.46 -9.75
N ASP A 94 -4.11 4.60 -9.09
CA ASP A 94 -3.26 5.77 -9.31
C ASP A 94 -1.79 5.45 -8.97
N SER A 95 -1.53 4.71 -7.89
CA SER A 95 -0.17 4.35 -7.50
C SER A 95 0.51 3.42 -8.50
N VAL A 96 -0.22 2.45 -9.03
CA VAL A 96 0.30 1.55 -10.08
C VAL A 96 0.57 2.34 -11.36
N CYS A 97 -0.30 3.27 -11.75
CA CYS A 97 -0.09 4.13 -12.92
C CYS A 97 1.16 5.00 -12.75
N VAL A 98 1.31 5.68 -11.60
CA VAL A 98 2.47 6.52 -11.29
C VAL A 98 3.75 5.68 -11.32
N LEU A 99 3.79 4.53 -10.65
CA LEU A 99 4.99 3.69 -10.61
C LEU A 99 5.30 3.07 -11.98
N SER A 100 4.28 2.69 -12.75
CA SER A 100 4.41 2.15 -14.11
C SER A 100 5.05 3.18 -15.05
N ASP A 101 4.62 4.44 -15.00
CA ASP A 101 5.22 5.53 -15.78
C ASP A 101 6.64 5.82 -15.31
N ILE A 102 6.86 5.98 -14.00
CA ILE A 102 8.19 6.25 -13.43
C ILE A 102 9.16 5.15 -13.82
N LEU A 103 8.81 3.87 -13.71
CA LEU A 103 9.74 2.78 -14.03
C LEU A 103 9.79 2.44 -15.52
N ASN A 104 8.95 3.07 -16.35
CA ASN A 104 8.76 2.75 -17.77
C ASN A 104 8.54 1.25 -18.00
N ILE A 105 7.66 0.64 -17.21
CA ILE A 105 7.28 -0.78 -17.32
C ILE A 105 5.77 -0.92 -17.35
N SER A 106 5.26 -1.94 -18.04
CA SER A 106 3.82 -2.17 -18.15
C SER A 106 3.19 -2.61 -16.83
N VAL A 107 1.86 -2.41 -16.71
CA VAL A 107 1.05 -2.94 -15.59
C VAL A 107 1.22 -4.46 -15.43
N LYS A 108 1.41 -5.21 -16.53
CA LYS A 108 1.74 -6.65 -16.46
C LYS A 108 3.02 -6.87 -15.65
N LYS A 109 4.06 -6.08 -15.88
CA LYS A 109 5.35 -6.25 -15.20
C LYS A 109 5.32 -5.80 -13.75
N ILE A 110 4.54 -4.75 -13.45
CA ILE A 110 4.20 -4.35 -12.08
C ILE A 110 3.51 -5.52 -11.36
N ARG A 111 2.43 -6.07 -11.93
CA ARG A 111 1.68 -7.18 -11.33
C ARG A 111 2.56 -8.37 -10.96
N GLU A 112 3.47 -8.78 -11.84
CA GLU A 112 4.38 -9.92 -11.60
C GLU A 112 5.32 -9.73 -10.39
N LYS A 113 5.55 -8.50 -9.94
CA LYS A 113 6.58 -8.16 -8.94
C LYS A 113 6.05 -7.41 -7.72
N THR A 114 4.82 -6.93 -7.78
CA THR A 114 4.25 -6.05 -6.76
C THR A 114 3.18 -6.75 -5.92
N LYS A 115 3.33 -6.64 -4.60
CA LYS A 115 2.36 -7.01 -3.59
C LYS A 115 1.70 -5.76 -3.02
N TYR A 116 0.46 -5.87 -2.58
CA TYR A 116 -0.23 -4.83 -1.82
C TYR A 116 -0.51 -5.27 -0.38
N ILE A 117 -0.26 -4.38 0.56
CA ILE A 117 -0.55 -4.57 1.99
C ILE A 117 -1.38 -3.40 2.48
N LEU A 118 -2.53 -3.70 3.05
CA LEU A 118 -3.31 -2.77 3.87
C LEU A 118 -3.02 -3.05 5.34
N VAL A 119 -2.54 -2.06 6.09
CA VAL A 119 -2.28 -2.17 7.53
C VAL A 119 -3.36 -1.41 8.28
N TYR A 120 -4.13 -2.09 9.12
CA TYR A 120 -5.23 -1.49 9.88
C TYR A 120 -5.00 -1.54 11.40
N SER A 121 -5.59 -0.61 12.14
CA SER A 121 -5.43 -0.55 13.62
C SER A 121 -6.16 -1.71 14.31
N LEU A 122 -5.44 -2.54 15.06
CA LEU A 122 -6.03 -3.61 15.88
C LEU A 122 -6.89 -3.03 17.01
N GLU A 123 -6.43 -1.94 17.63
CA GLU A 123 -7.12 -1.26 18.73
C GLU A 123 -8.50 -0.77 18.29
N LYS A 124 -8.57 -0.12 17.12
CA LYS A 124 -9.82 0.41 16.56
C LYS A 124 -10.67 -0.65 15.85
N ASN A 125 -10.15 -1.86 15.66
CA ASN A 125 -10.80 -2.94 14.93
C ASN A 125 -10.59 -4.28 15.63
N SER A 126 -11.39 -4.53 16.67
CA SER A 126 -11.32 -5.79 17.40
C SER A 126 -11.63 -6.99 16.49
N LYS A 127 -11.14 -8.18 16.85
CA LYS A 127 -11.46 -9.43 16.12
C LYS A 127 -12.97 -9.67 15.99
N ILE A 128 -13.74 -9.27 17.01
CA ILE A 128 -15.20 -9.42 17.05
C ILE A 128 -15.84 -8.47 16.04
N GLU A 129 -15.42 -7.21 16.02
CA GLU A 129 -15.92 -6.18 15.08
C GLU A 129 -15.60 -6.54 13.63
N LEU A 130 -14.36 -6.95 13.35
CA LEU A 130 -13.99 -7.45 12.03
C LEU A 130 -14.78 -8.70 11.64
N GLY A 131 -15.01 -9.61 12.58
CA GLY A 131 -15.86 -10.79 12.37
C GLY A 131 -17.29 -10.41 11.98
N ALA A 132 -17.88 -9.42 12.64
CA ALA A 132 -19.21 -8.91 12.33
C ALA A 132 -19.26 -8.23 10.94
N ILE A 133 -18.25 -7.41 10.60
CA ILE A 133 -18.15 -6.77 9.28
C ILE A 133 -18.00 -7.83 8.18
N LEU A 134 -17.15 -8.82 8.40
CA LEU A 134 -16.95 -9.92 7.47
C LEU A 134 -18.22 -10.74 7.25
N ALA A 135 -18.96 -11.02 8.32
CA ALA A 135 -20.24 -11.73 8.23
C ALA A 135 -21.28 -10.94 7.42
N ARG A 136 -21.35 -9.61 7.60
CA ARG A 136 -22.26 -8.72 6.85
C ARG A 136 -21.89 -8.61 5.37
N LYS A 137 -20.59 -8.66 5.05
CA LYS A 137 -20.09 -8.57 3.66
C LYS A 137 -20.12 -9.92 2.93
N SER A 138 -20.34 -11.04 3.62
CA SER A 138 -20.28 -12.37 3.03
C SER A 138 -21.65 -12.97 2.73
N ASN A 139 -21.96 -13.15 1.44
CA ASN A 139 -22.82 -14.24 0.95
C ASN A 139 -22.01 -15.52 0.64
N ASP A 140 -20.69 -15.53 0.89
CA ASP A 140 -19.76 -16.58 0.45
C ASP A 140 -19.26 -17.50 1.58
N ASN A 141 -19.16 -18.80 1.25
CA ASN A 141 -18.67 -19.91 2.08
C ASN A 141 -17.13 -19.97 2.25
N SER A 142 -16.42 -18.86 2.02
CA SER A 142 -14.95 -18.83 2.09
C SER A 142 -14.44 -18.93 3.54
N ASN A 143 -13.27 -19.54 3.75
CA ASN A 143 -12.72 -19.76 5.09
C ASN A 143 -12.34 -18.43 5.78
N LEU A 144 -12.24 -18.43 7.11
CA LEU A 144 -12.00 -17.22 7.92
C LEU A 144 -10.72 -16.47 7.53
N GLU A 145 -9.67 -17.18 7.10
CA GLU A 145 -8.41 -16.60 6.67
C GLU A 145 -8.53 -15.85 5.33
N SER A 146 -9.24 -16.44 4.36
CA SER A 146 -9.54 -15.79 3.07
C SER A 146 -10.47 -14.59 3.22
N LYS A 147 -11.37 -14.63 4.22
CA LYS A 147 -12.23 -13.50 4.60
C LYS A 147 -11.39 -12.35 5.16
N ARG A 148 -10.44 -12.64 6.05
CA ARG A 148 -9.48 -11.63 6.56
C ARG A 148 -8.67 -10.97 5.44
N LYS A 149 -8.17 -11.77 4.50
CA LYS A 149 -7.45 -11.29 3.31
C LYS A 149 -8.30 -10.46 2.34
N ASN A 150 -9.61 -10.29 2.57
CA ASN A 150 -10.51 -9.46 1.77
C ASN A 150 -11.45 -8.55 2.60
N CYS A 151 -11.14 -8.26 3.87
CA CYS A 151 -12.00 -7.42 4.74
C CYS A 151 -12.41 -6.07 4.12
N PHE A 152 -11.55 -5.53 3.26
CA PHE A 152 -11.63 -4.18 2.71
C PHE A 152 -11.70 -4.17 1.17
N GLY A 153 -12.11 -5.29 0.55
CA GLY A 153 -12.31 -5.39 -0.89
C GLY A 153 -11.02 -5.49 -1.73
N GLN A 154 -9.86 -5.70 -1.09
CA GLN A 154 -8.55 -5.75 -1.74
C GLN A 154 -8.35 -6.94 -2.70
N LYS A 155 -9.14 -8.01 -2.56
CA LYS A 155 -9.04 -9.20 -3.43
C LYS A 155 -9.33 -8.89 -4.90
N LYS A 156 -10.07 -7.81 -5.20
CA LYS A 156 -10.32 -7.37 -6.58
C LYS A 156 -9.03 -6.96 -7.33
N PHE A 157 -7.96 -6.66 -6.60
CA PHE A 157 -6.66 -6.31 -7.20
C PHE A 157 -5.75 -7.53 -7.42
N LEU A 158 -6.04 -8.67 -6.76
CA LEU A 158 -5.27 -9.90 -6.91
C LEU A 158 -5.36 -10.39 -8.35
N ASN A 159 -4.22 -10.70 -8.97
CA ASN A 159 -4.08 -11.07 -10.38
C ASN A 159 -4.47 -9.99 -11.40
N TYR A 160 -4.95 -8.82 -10.94
CA TYR A 160 -5.20 -7.67 -11.80
C TYR A 160 -4.04 -6.67 -11.74
N LEU A 161 -3.79 -6.10 -10.56
CA LEU A 161 -2.71 -5.14 -10.30
C LEU A 161 -1.52 -5.75 -9.56
N TYR A 162 -1.75 -6.77 -8.74
CA TYR A 162 -0.76 -7.35 -7.82
C TYR A 162 -0.75 -8.87 -7.88
N TYR A 163 0.42 -9.50 -7.66
CA TYR A 163 0.51 -10.97 -7.56
C TYR A 163 0.01 -11.49 -6.20
N ASP A 164 0.04 -10.63 -5.17
CA ASP A 164 -0.44 -10.95 -3.82
C ASP A 164 -1.06 -9.71 -3.17
N VAL A 165 -2.07 -9.92 -2.33
CA VAL A 165 -2.73 -8.87 -1.56
C VAL A 165 -2.97 -9.35 -0.13
N GLU A 166 -2.70 -8.50 0.84
CA GLU A 166 -2.83 -8.83 2.25
C GLU A 166 -3.47 -7.67 3.02
N ALA A 167 -4.29 -7.98 4.02
CA ALA A 167 -4.63 -7.02 5.06
C ALA A 167 -4.15 -7.57 6.39
N LEU A 168 -3.41 -6.76 7.12
CA LEU A 168 -2.79 -7.10 8.39
C LEU A 168 -3.15 -6.04 9.41
N ASN A 169 -3.29 -6.45 10.67
CA ASN A 169 -3.26 -5.45 11.73
C ASN A 169 -1.83 -4.96 12.00
N ASP A 170 -1.71 -3.84 12.70
CA ASP A 170 -0.43 -3.21 13.06
C ASP A 170 0.55 -4.16 13.77
N LYS A 171 0.06 -5.06 14.64
CA LYS A 171 0.88 -6.07 15.30
C LYS A 171 1.38 -7.14 14.32
N GLU A 172 0.51 -7.69 13.48
CA GLU A 172 0.89 -8.68 12.46
C GLU A 172 1.88 -8.08 11.45
N PHE A 173 1.70 -6.82 11.07
CA PHE A 173 2.63 -6.10 10.20
C PHE A 173 4.01 -5.97 10.86
N LYS A 174 4.06 -5.54 12.14
CA LYS A 174 5.29 -5.47 12.94
C LYS A 174 6.03 -6.81 12.99
N GLU A 175 5.34 -7.89 13.35
CA GLU A 175 5.93 -9.24 13.46
C GLU A 175 6.43 -9.80 12.12
N LYS A 176 5.74 -9.46 11.02
CA LYS A 176 6.05 -10.03 9.70
C LYS A 176 7.12 -9.24 8.96
N TYR A 177 7.10 -7.91 9.04
CA TYR A 177 7.89 -7.02 8.19
C TYR A 177 8.87 -6.11 8.93
N LEU A 178 8.75 -5.88 10.24
CA LEU A 178 9.69 -5.05 10.99
C LEU A 178 10.72 -5.91 11.73
N GLY A 179 11.96 -5.41 11.83
CA GLY A 179 13.03 -6.05 12.62
C GLY A 179 13.58 -7.35 12.05
N LYS A 180 13.10 -7.81 10.89
CA LYS A 180 13.80 -8.83 10.11
C LYS A 180 14.81 -8.08 9.25
N GLU A 181 16.10 -8.29 9.50
CA GLU A 181 17.12 -8.08 8.47
C GLU A 181 16.69 -8.95 7.28
N ILE A 182 15.95 -8.36 6.36
CA ILE A 182 15.72 -8.96 5.05
C ILE A 182 17.00 -8.63 4.30
N ILE A 183 18.01 -9.48 4.42
CA ILE A 183 19.25 -9.44 3.63
C ILE A 183 18.92 -9.82 2.18
#